data_AF-A0A5D6WUL4-F1
#
_entry.id   AF-A0A5D6WUL4-F1
#
_cell.length_a   1.000
_cell.length_b   1.000
_cell.length_c   1.000
_cell.angle_alpha   90.00
_cell.angle_beta   90.00
_cell.angle_gamma   90.00
#
_symmetry.space_group_name_H-M   'P 1'
#
loop_
_entity.id
_entity.type
_entity.pdbx_description
1 polymer ?
#
loop_
_entity_poly.entity_id
_entity_poly.type
_entity_poly.pdbx_seq_one_letter_code
_entity_poly.pdbx_strand_id
1 'polypeptide(L)'
;MANIIREVQTTFPGQYIYGLIGGFHLYKKSKAEVQKVAQEIKATGIEYVCTGHCTEERAYKWLKEELGSRLQKMQVGLVLDW
;
A
#
# COMPACT_ATOMS: atom_id res chain seq x y z
N MET A 1 -6.23 -4.51 3.99
CA MET A 1 -5.88 -3.17 3.50
C MET A 1 -7.10 -2.44 2.96
N ALA A 2 -7.84 -3.02 2.00
CA ALA A 2 -9.04 -2.41 1.43
C ALA A 2 -10.07 -1.88 2.45
N ASN A 3 -10.27 -2.59 3.57
CA ASN A 3 -11.20 -2.13 4.62
C ASN A 3 -10.83 -0.76 5.18
N ILE A 4 -9.53 -0.51 5.45
CA ILE A 4 -9.05 0.77 5.99
C ILE A 4 -9.23 1.89 4.96
N ILE A 5 -8.89 1.62 3.70
CA ILE A 5 -9.08 2.61 2.62
C ILE A 5 -10.56 2.99 2.50
N ARG A 6 -11.46 2.00 2.51
CA ARG A 6 -12.91 2.21 2.45
C ARG A 6 -13.44 2.96 3.66
N GLU A 7 -12.95 2.65 4.86
CA GLU A 7 -13.32 3.34 6.09
C GLU A 7 -12.94 4.83 6.03
N VAL A 8 -11.73 5.15 5.59
CA VAL A 8 -11.28 6.54 5.39
C VAL A 8 -12.12 7.25 4.33
N GLN A 9 -12.36 6.62 3.17
CA GLN A 9 -13.22 7.20 2.12
C GLN A 9 -14.64 7.49 2.60
N THR A 10 -15.20 6.62 3.45
CA THR A 10 -16.55 6.79 4.01
C THR A 10 -16.58 7.89 5.08
N THR A 11 -15.53 7.97 5.90
CA THR A 11 -15.41 8.96 6.98
C THR A 11 -15.16 10.37 6.44
N PHE A 12 -14.41 10.47 5.33
CA PHE A 12 -14.01 11.73 4.72
C PHE A 12 -14.49 11.80 3.26
N PRO A 13 -15.81 11.92 3.02
CA PRO A 13 -16.35 11.94 1.66
C PRO A 13 -15.82 13.13 0.87
N GLY A 14 -15.46 12.90 -0.39
CA GLY A 14 -14.94 13.93 -1.30
C GLY A 14 -13.47 14.31 -1.07
N GLN A 15 -12.81 13.78 -0.03
CA GLN A 15 -11.38 13.97 0.20
C GLN A 15 -10.59 12.94 -0.61
N TYR A 16 -9.57 13.41 -1.33
CA TYR A 16 -8.71 12.54 -2.11
C TYR A 16 -7.62 11.90 -1.22
N ILE A 17 -7.52 10.57 -1.25
CA ILE A 17 -6.44 9.84 -0.57
C ILE A 17 -5.24 9.77 -1.52
N TYR A 18 -4.29 10.67 -1.34
CA TYR A 18 -3.07 10.70 -2.15
C TYR A 18 -2.13 9.53 -1.84
N GLY A 19 -1.93 9.24 -0.56
CA GLY A 19 -0.88 8.33 -0.09
C GLY A 19 -1.34 7.29 0.93
N LEU A 20 -0.76 6.09 0.85
CA LEU A 20 -0.90 5.01 1.83
C LEU A 20 0.47 4.61 2.38
N ILE A 21 0.72 4.91 3.66
CA ILE A 21 2.04 4.75 4.30
C ILE A 21 1.92 3.89 5.55
N GLY A 22 2.72 2.82 5.66
CA GLY A 22 2.82 2.02 6.89
C GLY A 22 3.11 0.54 6.65
N GLY A 23 3.02 -0.25 7.72
CA GLY A 23 3.13 -1.71 7.66
C GLY A 23 1.80 -2.37 7.29
N PHE A 24 1.79 -3.26 6.29
CA PHE A 24 0.54 -3.82 5.73
C PHE A 24 0.23 -5.24 6.25
N HIS A 25 1.08 -5.79 7.12
CA HIS A 25 0.94 -7.14 7.70
C HIS A 25 0.81 -8.26 6.65
N LEU A 26 1.55 -8.16 5.53
CA LEU A 26 1.46 -9.11 4.42
C LEU A 26 2.49 -10.25 4.48
N TYR A 27 3.41 -10.27 5.45
CA TYR A 27 4.51 -11.24 5.51
C TYR A 27 4.08 -12.72 5.46
N LYS A 28 2.95 -13.07 6.07
CA LYS A 28 2.36 -14.43 6.09
C LYS A 28 1.38 -14.72 4.95
N LYS A 29 1.11 -13.74 4.08
CA LYS A 29 0.13 -13.87 3.00
C LYS A 29 0.70 -14.63 1.81
N SER A 30 -0.19 -15.30 1.08
CA SER A 30 0.13 -15.93 -0.20
C SER A 30 0.35 -14.88 -1.29
N LYS A 31 1.02 -15.25 -2.39
CA LYS A 31 1.21 -14.33 -3.53
C LYS A 31 -0.12 -13.82 -4.08
N ALA A 32 -1.11 -14.70 -4.23
CA ALA A 32 -2.45 -14.34 -4.70
C ALA A 32 -3.15 -13.33 -3.78
N GLU A 33 -3.05 -13.50 -2.46
CA GLU A 33 -3.60 -12.53 -1.50
C GLU A 33 -2.89 -11.17 -1.60
N VAL A 34 -1.56 -11.15 -1.76
CA VAL A 34 -0.79 -9.91 -1.92
C VAL A 34 -1.15 -9.20 -3.24
N GLN A 35 -1.29 -9.95 -4.33
CA GLN A 35 -1.73 -9.40 -5.61
C GLN A 35 -3.15 -8.85 -5.54
N LYS A 36 -4.07 -9.54 -4.86
CA LYS A 36 -5.42 -9.04 -4.61
C LYS A 36 -5.38 -7.69 -3.89
N VAL A 37 -4.58 -7.58 -2.83
CA VAL A 37 -4.40 -6.31 -2.10
C VAL A 37 -3.84 -5.21 -3.02
N ALA A 38 -2.85 -5.52 -3.87
CA ALA A 38 -2.31 -4.54 -4.81
C ALA A 38 -3.36 -4.06 -5.82
N GLN A 39 -4.19 -4.97 -6.33
CA GLN A 39 -5.27 -4.64 -7.27
C GLN A 39 -6.37 -3.80 -6.60
N GLU A 40 -6.72 -4.10 -5.35
CA GLU A 40 -7.62 -3.27 -4.54
C GLU A 40 -7.06 -1.85 -4.34
N ILE A 41 -5.77 -1.71 -4.04
CA ILE A 41 -5.11 -0.40 -3.94
C ILE A 41 -5.15 0.33 -5.29
N LYS A 42 -4.83 -0.32 -6.41
CA LYS A 42 -4.90 0.30 -7.75
C LYS A 42 -6.29 0.84 -8.07
N ALA A 43 -7.33 0.08 -7.76
CA ALA A 43 -8.71 0.43 -8.04
C ALA A 43 -9.17 1.70 -7.29
N THR A 44 -8.52 2.05 -6.19
CA THR A 44 -8.84 3.25 -5.40
C THR A 44 -8.31 4.54 -6.02
N GLY A 45 -7.37 4.45 -6.96
CA GLY A 45 -6.71 5.63 -7.53
C GLY A 45 -5.61 6.24 -6.65
N ILE A 46 -5.23 5.62 -5.54
CA ILE A 46 -4.09 6.06 -4.70
C ILE A 46 -2.82 6.09 -5.57
N GLU A 47 -2.13 7.23 -5.52
CA GLU A 47 -0.95 7.51 -6.33
C GLU A 47 0.35 7.08 -5.64
N TYR A 48 0.42 7.22 -4.32
CA TYR A 48 1.61 6.92 -3.54
C TYR A 48 1.40 5.81 -2.51
N VAL A 49 2.27 4.81 -2.51
CA VAL A 49 2.24 3.70 -1.54
C VAL A 49 3.64 3.52 -0.97
N CYS A 50 3.78 3.60 0.36
CA CYS A 50 5.03 3.33 1.05
C CYS A 50 4.83 2.24 2.10
N THR A 51 5.53 1.12 1.97
CA THR A 51 5.39 0.02 2.93
C THR A 51 6.70 -0.72 3.23
N GLY A 52 6.71 -1.40 4.36
CA GLY A 52 7.83 -2.14 4.93
C GLY A 52 7.45 -2.71 6.31
N HIS A 53 8.39 -2.78 7.25
CA HIS A 53 8.15 -3.35 8.59
C HIS A 53 7.56 -4.77 8.50
N CYS A 54 6.29 -4.96 8.85
CA CYS A 54 5.58 -6.24 8.84
C CYS A 54 5.10 -6.69 7.46
N THR A 55 5.33 -5.90 6.40
CA THR A 55 5.12 -6.34 5.01
C THR A 55 6.21 -7.31 4.56
N GLU A 56 7.45 -7.11 5.03
CA GLU A 56 8.65 -7.88 4.67
C GLU A 56 8.99 -7.90 3.16
N GLU A 57 10.22 -8.33 2.84
CA GLU A 57 10.81 -8.24 1.50
C GLU A 57 10.03 -9.05 0.45
N ARG A 58 9.56 -10.24 0.81
CA ARG A 58 8.88 -11.14 -0.11
C ARG A 58 7.56 -10.55 -0.62
N ALA A 59 6.71 -10.09 0.30
CA ALA A 59 5.44 -9.48 -0.10
C ALA A 59 5.67 -8.12 -0.76
N TYR A 60 6.68 -7.36 -0.33
CA TYR A 60 7.08 -6.11 -1.00
C TYR A 60 7.39 -6.33 -2.49
N LYS A 61 8.14 -7.38 -2.84
CA LYS A 61 8.46 -7.68 -4.26
C LYS A 61 7.20 -7.96 -5.08
N TRP A 62 6.26 -8.74 -4.55
CA TRP A 62 4.99 -9.00 -5.26
C TRP A 62 4.10 -7.75 -5.35
N LEU A 63 4.09 -6.91 -4.32
CA LEU A 63 3.46 -5.59 -4.42
C LEU A 63 4.13 -4.74 -5.50
N LYS A 64 5.46 -4.80 -5.64
CA LYS A 64 6.21 -4.00 -6.62
C LYS A 64 5.92 -4.45 -8.06
N GLU A 65 5.79 -5.75 -8.30
CA GLU A 65 5.33 -6.32 -9.58
C GLU A 65 4.00 -5.70 -10.02
N GLU A 66 3.08 -5.51 -9.07
CA GLU A 66 1.77 -4.95 -9.36
C GLU A 66 1.78 -3.43 -9.41
N LEU A 67 2.24 -2.75 -8.34
CA LEU A 67 2.09 -1.32 -8.13
C LEU A 67 3.14 -0.48 -8.87
N GLY A 68 4.23 -1.09 -9.36
CA GLY A 68 5.22 -0.40 -10.19
C GLY A 68 5.80 0.84 -9.50
N SER A 69 5.81 1.97 -10.20
CA SER A 69 6.35 3.24 -9.70
C SER A 69 5.60 3.82 -8.49
N ARG A 70 4.34 3.41 -8.25
CA ARG A 70 3.54 3.88 -7.10
C ARG A 70 4.09 3.40 -5.75
N LEU A 71 4.88 2.31 -5.76
CA LEU A 71 5.39 1.69 -4.53
C LEU A 71 6.83 2.12 -4.22
N GLN A 72 7.00 2.67 -3.02
CA GLN A 72 8.29 3.00 -2.42
C GLN A 72 8.54 2.13 -1.18
N LYS A 73 9.81 1.74 -0.98
CA LYS A 73 10.22 0.93 0.17
C LYS A 73 10.35 1.82 1.40
N MET A 74 9.68 1.43 2.48
CA MET A 74 9.87 2.06 3.78
C MET A 74 11.21 1.63 4.38
N GLN A 75 12.01 2.60 4.81
CA GLN A 75 13.32 2.40 5.43
C GLN A 75 13.60 3.50 6.45
N VAL A 76 14.49 3.22 7.40
CA VAL A 76 14.93 4.21 8.39
C VAL A 76 15.61 5.38 7.69
N GLY A 77 15.32 6.60 8.13
CA GLY A 77 15.87 7.82 7.53
C GLY A 77 15.23 8.20 6.19
N LEU A 78 14.18 7.51 5.76
CA LEU A 78 13.41 7.94 4.60
C LEU A 78 12.74 9.28 4.88
N VAL A 79 13.11 10.30 4.10
CA VAL A 79 12.44 11.60 4.08
C VAL A 79 11.48 11.62 2.90
N LEU A 80 10.28 12.14 3.16
CA LEU A 80 9.24 12.29 2.16
C LEU A 80 8.92 13.77 2.07
N ASP A 81 9.43 14.39 1.00
CA ASP A 81 9.23 15.79 0.68
C ASP A 81 8.08 15.88 -0.31
N TRP A 82 6.98 16.47 0.12
CA TRP A 82 5.75 16.69 -0.66
C TRP A 82 5.31 18.14 -0.54
#